data_AF-A0A4V0WP02-F1
#
_entry.id   AF-A0A4V0WP02-F1
#
_cell.length_a   1.000
_cell.length_b   1.000
_cell.length_c   1.000
_cell.angle_alpha   90.00
_cell.angle_beta   90.00
_cell.angle_gamma   90.00
#
_symmetry.space_group_name_H-M   'P 1'
#
loop_
_entity.id
_entity.type
_entity.pdbx_description
1 polymer ?
#
loop_
_entity_poly.entity_id
_entity_poly.type
_entity_poly.pdbx_seq_one_letter_code
_entity_poly.pdbx_strand_id
1 'polypeptide(L)'
;MKCKKENCHGKANKDGTKNGKQRFRCKSCGHVFHKESRTRLTEEQRQDAIAYRFEGHTRKETSDRFGVSVRTIERLSNKAKENPIF
;
A
#
# COMPACT_ATOMS: atom_id res chain seq x y z
N MET A 1 8.63 -0.07 -15.40
CA MET A 1 8.94 0.13 -13.95
C MET A 1 10.44 0.40 -13.85
N LYS A 2 10.94 1.18 -12.87
CA LYS A 2 12.40 1.37 -12.70
C LYS A 2 13.00 0.19 -11.94
N CYS A 3 14.25 -0.17 -12.23
CA CYS A 3 14.99 -1.15 -11.44
C CYS A 3 15.13 -0.66 -9.99
N LYS A 4 15.02 -1.58 -9.03
CA LYS A 4 15.23 -1.32 -7.61
C LYS A 4 16.65 -1.61 -7.10
N LYS A 5 17.56 -2.04 -7.98
CA LYS A 5 18.97 -2.25 -7.61
C LYS A 5 19.67 -0.89 -7.49
N GLU A 6 20.49 -0.73 -6.46
CA GLU A 6 21.36 0.44 -6.30
C GLU A 6 22.16 0.71 -7.57
N ASN A 7 22.30 1.99 -7.91
CA ASN A 7 23.01 2.46 -9.10
C ASN A 7 22.51 1.89 -10.45
N CYS A 8 21.30 1.34 -10.50
CA CYS A 8 20.69 0.87 -11.74
C CYS A 8 19.47 1.71 -12.14
N HIS A 9 19.61 2.48 -13.22
CA HIS A 9 18.52 3.27 -13.79
C HIS A 9 17.74 2.52 -14.89
N GLY A 10 17.98 1.22 -15.03
CA GLY A 10 17.38 0.37 -16.07
C GLY A 10 15.86 0.23 -15.94
N LYS A 11 15.20 -0.07 -17.08
CA LYS A 11 13.77 -0.41 -17.10
C LYS A 11 13.57 -1.88 -16.75
N ALA A 12 12.58 -2.15 -15.91
CA ALA A 12 12.13 -3.47 -15.54
C ALA A 12 10.76 -3.82 -16.15
N ASN A 13 10.67 -5.06 -16.62
CA ASN A 13 9.48 -5.67 -17.20
C ASN A 13 8.90 -6.73 -16.26
N LYS A 14 7.63 -7.09 -16.46
CA LYS A 14 7.00 -8.22 -15.77
C LYS A 14 7.74 -9.52 -16.12
N ASP A 15 8.04 -10.32 -15.10
CA ASP A 15 8.80 -11.58 -15.19
C ASP A 15 8.03 -12.71 -14.48
N GLY A 16 6.75 -12.86 -14.83
CA GLY A 16 5.84 -13.84 -14.21
C GLY A 16 5.51 -13.55 -12.75
N THR A 17 4.96 -14.56 -12.06
CA THR A 17 4.53 -14.49 -10.65
C THR A 17 5.26 -15.55 -9.82
N LYS A 18 5.64 -15.21 -8.58
CA LYS A 18 6.17 -16.17 -7.59
C LYS A 18 5.50 -15.93 -6.24
N ASN A 19 5.01 -17.00 -5.60
CA ASN A 19 4.27 -16.93 -4.34
C ASN A 19 3.09 -15.93 -4.38
N GLY A 20 2.35 -15.91 -5.50
CA GLY A 20 1.24 -14.97 -5.73
C GLY A 20 1.66 -13.50 -5.93
N LYS A 21 2.95 -13.17 -5.92
CA LYS A 21 3.46 -11.82 -6.15
C LYS A 21 4.01 -11.68 -7.56
N GLN A 22 3.62 -10.59 -8.24
CA GLN A 22 4.19 -10.22 -9.55
C GLN A 22 5.69 -9.92 -9.40
N ARG A 23 6.51 -10.65 -10.16
CA ARG A 23 7.95 -10.41 -10.32
C ARG A 23 8.21 -9.42 -11.44
N PHE A 24 9.30 -8.67 -11.29
CA PHE A 24 9.83 -7.76 -12.28
C PHE A 24 11.32 -8.03 -12.47
N ARG A 25 11.76 -8.08 -13.72
CA ARG A 25 13.17 -8.25 -14.09
C ARG A 25 13.67 -7.02 -14.82
N CYS A 26 14.80 -6.48 -14.38
CA CYS A 26 15.50 -5.41 -15.05
C CYS A 26 16.12 -5.90 -16.37
N LYS A 27 15.87 -5.19 -17.47
CA LYS A 27 16.49 -5.48 -18.77
C LYS A 27 17.99 -5.19 -18.79
N SER A 28 18.45 -4.22 -18.01
CA SER A 28 19.83 -3.74 -18.05
C SER A 28 20.78 -4.56 -17.17
N CYS A 29 20.33 -4.95 -15.97
CA CYS A 29 21.19 -5.62 -14.99
C CYS A 29 20.69 -7.00 -14.55
N GLY A 30 19.58 -7.49 -15.11
CA GLY A 30 19.00 -8.79 -14.76
C GLY A 30 18.38 -8.89 -13.36
N HIS A 31 18.49 -7.85 -12.52
CA HIS A 31 17.97 -7.88 -11.15
C HIS A 31 16.46 -8.15 -11.11
N VAL A 32 16.07 -9.12 -10.30
CA VAL A 32 14.67 -9.53 -10.12
C VAL A 32 14.17 -9.06 -8.76
N PHE A 33 13.05 -8.34 -8.76
CA PHE A 33 12.41 -7.83 -7.56
C PHE A 33 10.89 -7.98 -7.64
N HIS A 34 10.23 -7.80 -6.51
CA HIS A 34 8.77 -7.79 -6.43
C HIS A 34 8.27 -6.35 -6.28
N LYS A 35 7.07 -6.09 -6.76
CA LYS A 35 6.37 -4.88 -6.37
C LYS A 35 5.94 -5.04 -4.91
N GLU A 36 6.46 -4.21 -4.02
CA GLU A 36 5.85 -4.04 -2.71
C GLU A 36 4.43 -3.54 -2.93
N SER A 37 3.45 -4.30 -2.44
CA SER A 37 2.13 -3.74 -2.25
C SER A 37 2.27 -2.62 -1.22
N ARG A 38 1.71 -1.44 -1.53
CA ARG A 38 1.62 -0.32 -0.57
C ARG A 38 1.14 -0.89 0.77
N THR A 39 1.84 -0.51 1.83
CA THR A 39 1.70 -0.92 3.23
C THR A 39 0.27 -1.40 3.52
N ARG A 40 0.11 -2.70 3.76
CA ARG A 40 -1.18 -3.22 4.23
C ARG A 40 -1.22 -2.93 5.72
N LEU A 41 -2.07 -1.99 6.13
CA LEU A 41 -2.45 -1.86 7.53
C LEU A 41 -2.90 -3.24 8.03
N THR A 42 -2.41 -3.63 9.21
CA THR A 42 -2.97 -4.74 9.97
C THR A 42 -4.44 -4.45 10.29
N GLU A 43 -5.21 -5.45 10.71
CA GLU A 43 -6.62 -5.21 11.05
C GLU A 43 -6.75 -4.24 12.23
N GLU A 44 -5.89 -4.38 13.24
CA GLU A 44 -5.78 -3.45 14.37
C GLU A 44 -5.50 -2.02 13.91
N GLN A 45 -4.49 -1.81 13.05
CA GLN A 45 -4.19 -0.49 12.51
C GLN A 45 -5.33 0.12 11.67
N ARG A 46 -6.20 -0.72 11.08
CA ARG A 46 -7.39 -0.23 10.38
C ARG A 46 -8.44 0.23 11.37
N GLN A 47 -8.67 -0.52 12.44
CA GLN A 47 -9.59 -0.13 13.51
C GLN A 47 -9.14 1.18 14.16
N ASP A 48 -7.86 1.31 14.48
CA ASP A 48 -7.28 2.55 15.01
C ASP A 48 -7.45 3.73 14.05
N ALA A 49 -7.17 3.52 12.75
CA ALA A 49 -7.34 4.57 11.73
C ALA A 49 -8.82 4.97 11.56
N ILE A 50 -9.74 4.02 11.72
CA ILE A 50 -11.19 4.27 11.67
C ILE A 50 -11.63 5.04 12.93
N ALA A 51 -11.22 4.60 14.12
CA ALA A 51 -11.53 5.26 15.38
C ALA A 51 -11.02 6.71 15.39
N TYR A 52 -9.76 6.91 15.05
CA TYR A 52 -9.15 8.24 14.92
C TYR A 52 -9.90 9.13 13.93
N ARG A 53 -10.42 8.55 12.84
CA ARG A 53 -11.24 9.29 11.87
C ARG A 53 -12.62 9.68 12.43
N PHE A 54 -13.24 8.83 13.23
CA PHE A 54 -14.54 9.09 13.87
C PHE A 54 -14.44 10.01 15.09
N GLU A 55 -13.25 10.14 15.71
CA GLU A 55 -12.93 11.16 16.72
C GLU A 55 -12.96 12.60 16.15
N GLY A 56 -13.09 12.77 14.83
CA GLY A 56 -13.25 14.07 14.17
C GLY A 56 -12.06 14.49 13.31
N HIS A 57 -10.97 13.71 13.28
CA HIS A 57 -9.79 14.04 12.49
C HIS A 57 -10.04 13.99 10.98
N THR A 58 -9.35 14.86 10.23
CA THR A 58 -9.45 14.89 8.77
C THR A 58 -8.80 13.67 8.13
N ARG A 59 -9.20 13.32 6.91
CA ARG A 59 -8.62 12.18 6.18
C ARG A 59 -7.12 12.36 5.94
N LYS A 60 -6.68 13.62 5.86
CA LYS A 60 -5.27 13.99 5.66
C LYS A 60 -4.49 13.70 6.94
N GLU A 61 -4.97 14.13 8.10
CA GLU A 61 -4.34 13.83 9.39
C GLU A 61 -4.27 12.32 9.66
N THR A 62 -5.35 11.58 9.38
CA THR A 62 -5.33 10.11 9.48
C THR A 62 -4.34 9.48 8.50
N SER A 63 -4.27 10.00 7.26
CA SER A 63 -3.31 9.54 6.25
C SER A 63 -1.86 9.72 6.73
N ASP A 64 -1.55 10.92 7.23
CA ASP A 64 -0.20 11.28 7.67
C ASP A 64 0.21 10.48 8.92
N ARG A 65 -0.71 10.26 9.87
CA ARG A 65 -0.45 9.49 11.09
C ARG A 65 -0.21 8.00 10.83
N PHE A 66 -1.00 7.39 9.95
CA PHE A 66 -0.94 5.95 9.69
C PHE A 66 -0.08 5.58 8.48
N GLY A 67 0.54 6.55 7.80
CA GLY A 67 1.44 6.31 6.66
C GLY A 67 0.74 5.67 5.46
N VAL A 68 -0.56 5.95 5.27
CA VAL A 68 -1.37 5.41 4.17
C VAL A 68 -1.99 6.50 3.32
N SER A 69 -2.37 6.17 2.09
CA SER A 69 -3.02 7.17 1.24
C SER A 69 -4.39 7.59 1.80
N VAL A 70 -4.75 8.86 1.61
CA VAL A 70 -6.09 9.41 1.90
C VAL A 70 -7.22 8.53 1.32
N ARG A 71 -7.02 7.95 0.14
CA ARG A 71 -7.99 7.04 -0.50
C ARG A 71 -8.15 5.71 0.24
N THR A 72 -7.10 5.25 0.94
CA THR A 72 -7.19 4.10 1.84
C THR A 72 -8.09 4.44 3.01
N ILE A 73 -7.88 5.60 3.65
CA ILE A 73 -8.72 6.07 4.77
C ILE A 73 -10.17 6.21 4.33
N GLU A 74 -10.43 6.82 3.18
CA GLU A 74 -11.78 6.94 2.63
C GLU A 74 -12.47 5.59 2.45
N ARG A 75 -11.79 4.59 1.87
CA ARG A 75 -12.35 3.24 1.75
C ARG A 75 -12.65 2.60 3.10
N LEU A 76 -11.76 2.76 4.08
CA LEU A 76 -11.96 2.24 5.44
C LEU A 76 -13.18 2.91 6.10
N SER A 77 -13.29 4.24 6.01
CA SER A 77 -14.43 4.98 6.56
C SER A 77 -15.75 4.60 5.91
N ASN A 78 -15.79 4.46 4.58
CA ASN A 78 -17.02 4.09 3.87
C ASN A 78 -17.44 2.66 4.22
N LYS A 79 -16.48 1.71 4.27
CA LYS A 79 -16.75 0.33 4.68
C LYS A 79 -17.28 0.25 6.12
N ALA A 80 -16.74 1.06 7.03
CA ALA A 80 -17.20 1.14 8.41
C ALA A 80 -18.63 1.70 8.54
N LYS A 81 -19.04 2.60 7.64
CA LYS A 81 -20.42 3.11 7.59
C LYS A 81 -21.41 2.09 7.03
N GLU A 82 -20.98 1.28 6.05
CA GLU A 82 -21.83 0.28 5.38
C GLU A 82 -22.04 -0.99 6.22
N ASN A 83 -21.09 -1.32 7.10
CA ASN A 83 -21.18 -2.46 8.00
C ASN A 83 -20.82 -2.02 9.42
N PRO A 84 -21.76 -1.38 10.15
CA PRO A 84 -21.59 -1.05 11.55
C PRO A 84 -21.73 -2.34 12.36
N ILE A 85 -20.70 -3.20 12.34
CA ILE A 85 -20.57 -4.25 13.35
C ILE A 85 -19.89 -3.57 14.54
N PHE A 86 -20.71 -2.84 15.29
CA PHE A 86 -20.56 -2.56 16.70
C PHE A 86 -21.77 -3.16 17.40
#